data_AF-A0A059BA64-F1
#
_entry.id   AF-A0A059BA64-F1
#
_cell.length_a   1.000
_cell.length_b   1.000
_cell.length_c   1.000
_cell.angle_alpha   90.00
_cell.angle_beta   90.00
_cell.angle_gamma   90.00
#
_symmetry.space_group_name_H-M   'P 1'
#
loop_
_entity.id
_entity.type
_entity.pdbx_description
1 polymer ?
#
loop_
_entity_poly.entity_id
_entity_poly.type
_entity_poly.pdbx_seq_one_letter_code
_entity_poly.pdbx_strand_id
1 'polypeptide(L)'
;MPPKMSSPSPCTRSWSISEDSLRRYVHFASDSCIQELLSASVGNDGWKVVTVNSDGVEISKRRSGPLHTFRSRWLLKSLSPHQFITVATAIDAAKQWDPDLVEARYIKDVEDNLSIIRLRFGDNSKPLFRNREFIVYERRETMEDGTLVVAVASLPKEIAAGLHPKQNNVIRGLLLQSGWVVEKLDDSCVVTYVIQLDPAGWLPKFFVNRINTKLVMIIDNLRKLVATEA
;
A
#
# COMPACT_ATOMS: atom_id res chain seq x y z
N MET A 1 -60.94 3.06 16.94
CA MET A 1 -59.75 2.38 16.40
C MET A 1 -58.83 3.45 15.82
N PRO A 2 -57.59 3.61 16.31
CA PRO A 2 -56.64 4.56 15.74
C PRO A 2 -55.97 3.97 14.48
N PRO A 3 -55.59 4.79 13.49
CA PRO A 3 -54.91 4.32 12.28
C PRO A 3 -53.46 3.90 12.60
N LYS A 4 -53.03 2.76 12.05
CA LYS A 4 -51.63 2.30 12.12
C LYS A 4 -50.74 3.29 11.37
N MET A 5 -49.79 3.92 12.08
CA MET A 5 -48.66 4.62 11.46
C MET A 5 -47.79 3.60 10.72
N SER A 6 -47.65 3.77 9.41
CA SER A 6 -46.65 3.08 8.61
C SER A 6 -45.26 3.60 8.98
N SER A 7 -44.41 2.71 9.46
CA SER A 7 -42.98 2.97 9.66
C SER A 7 -42.31 3.38 8.34
N PRO A 8 -41.46 4.42 8.30
CA PRO A 8 -40.75 4.80 7.09
C PRO A 8 -39.76 3.69 6.72
N SER A 9 -39.87 3.21 5.48
CA SER A 9 -38.89 2.30 4.87
C SER A 9 -37.49 2.92 4.94
N PRO A 10 -36.43 2.17 5.25
CA PRO A 10 -35.08 2.71 5.22
C PRO A 10 -34.78 3.15 3.79
N CYS A 11 -34.58 4.45 3.58
CA CYS A 11 -34.00 4.96 2.34
C CYS A 11 -32.60 4.39 2.19
N THR A 12 -32.46 3.25 1.52
CA THR A 12 -31.20 2.81 0.93
C THR A 12 -30.90 3.73 -0.25
N ARG A 13 -30.53 4.98 0.04
CA ARG A 13 -29.81 5.79 -0.95
C ARG A 13 -28.48 5.08 -1.15
N SER A 14 -28.33 4.40 -2.28
CA SER A 14 -27.03 4.00 -2.80
C SER A 14 -26.21 5.27 -3.00
N TRP A 15 -25.37 5.59 -2.02
CA TRP A 15 -24.42 6.67 -2.16
C TRP A 15 -23.47 6.29 -3.31
N SER A 16 -23.40 7.12 -4.34
CA SER A 16 -22.50 6.97 -5.48
C SER A 16 -21.70 8.26 -5.64
N ILE A 17 -20.38 8.15 -5.60
CA ILE A 17 -19.49 9.26 -5.95
C ILE A 17 -19.52 9.48 -7.47
N SER A 18 -19.52 10.74 -7.92
CA SER A 18 -19.36 11.03 -9.36
C SER A 18 -17.93 10.75 -9.82
N GLU A 19 -17.75 10.46 -11.10
CA GLU A 19 -16.43 10.23 -11.69
C GLU A 19 -15.48 11.41 -11.49
N ASP A 20 -15.97 12.64 -11.64
CA ASP A 20 -15.17 13.85 -11.43
C ASP A 20 -14.74 14.02 -9.97
N SER A 21 -15.65 13.73 -9.02
CA SER A 21 -15.33 13.78 -7.59
C SER A 21 -14.34 12.70 -7.20
N LEU A 22 -14.49 11.49 -7.75
CA LEU A 22 -13.53 10.40 -7.55
C LEU A 22 -12.16 10.78 -8.08
N ARG A 23 -12.07 11.24 -9.34
CA ARG A 23 -10.80 11.65 -9.95
C ARG A 23 -10.10 12.73 -9.14
N ARG A 24 -10.80 13.83 -8.79
CA ARG A 24 -10.23 14.90 -7.97
C ARG A 24 -9.74 14.40 -6.61
N TYR A 25 -10.52 13.54 -5.96
CA TYR A 25 -10.13 12.97 -4.67
C TYR A 25 -8.86 12.13 -4.80
N VAL A 26 -8.84 11.17 -5.74
CA VAL A 26 -7.73 10.23 -5.88
C VAL A 26 -6.46 10.94 -6.35
N HIS A 27 -6.56 11.92 -7.26
CA HIS A 27 -5.42 12.74 -7.66
C HIS A 27 -4.82 13.48 -6.46
N PHE A 28 -5.63 14.21 -5.69
CA PHE A 28 -5.16 14.94 -4.50
C PHE A 28 -4.57 14.00 -3.43
N ALA A 29 -5.24 12.88 -3.17
CA ALA A 29 -4.78 11.91 -2.17
C ALA A 29 -3.46 11.26 -2.59
N SER A 30 -3.31 10.93 -3.87
CA SER A 30 -2.09 10.31 -4.40
C SER A 30 -0.92 11.30 -4.46
N ASP A 31 -1.14 12.57 -4.81
CA ASP A 31 -0.11 13.62 -4.71
C ASP A 31 0.42 13.71 -3.27
N SER A 32 -0.49 13.76 -2.30
CA SER A 32 -0.13 13.83 -0.88
C SER A 32 0.69 12.60 -0.45
N CYS A 33 0.30 11.41 -0.92
CA CYS A 33 1.04 10.18 -0.65
C CYS A 33 2.45 10.20 -1.28
N ILE A 34 2.59 10.68 -2.52
CA ILE A 34 3.90 10.84 -3.17
C ILE A 34 4.82 11.74 -2.33
N GLN A 35 4.31 12.89 -1.86
CA GLN A 35 5.10 13.82 -1.06
C GLN A 35 5.55 13.20 0.27
N GLU A 36 4.68 12.44 0.94
CA GLU A 36 5.04 11.72 2.17
C GLU A 36 6.10 10.63 1.92
N LEU A 37 5.99 9.90 0.80
CA LEU A 37 6.98 8.88 0.42
C LEU A 37 8.36 9.50 0.13
N LEU A 38 8.40 10.59 -0.64
CA LEU A 38 9.62 11.33 -0.93
C LEU A 38 10.24 11.91 0.36
N SER A 39 9.42 12.49 1.23
CA SER A 39 9.88 12.99 2.54
C SER A 39 10.49 11.85 3.39
N ALA A 40 9.89 10.67 3.35
CA ALA A 40 10.37 9.49 4.07
C ALA A 40 11.68 8.91 3.50
N SER A 41 11.99 9.10 2.22
CA SER A 41 13.24 8.59 1.62
C SER A 41 14.46 9.42 2.01
N VAL A 42 14.33 10.76 2.07
CA VAL A 42 15.46 11.67 2.34
C VAL A 42 15.62 12.04 3.82
N GLY A 43 14.54 12.02 4.59
CA GLY A 43 14.53 12.52 5.97
C GLY A 43 15.05 11.52 7.00
N ASN A 44 15.94 11.97 7.90
CA ASN A 44 16.30 11.24 9.11
C ASN A 44 15.43 11.59 10.32
N ASP A 45 14.61 12.63 10.22
CA ASP A 45 13.85 13.15 11.35
C ASP A 45 12.79 12.17 11.85
N GLY A 46 12.93 11.78 13.12
CA GLY A 46 11.98 10.90 13.82
C GLY A 46 12.04 9.42 13.45
N TRP A 47 12.87 9.02 12.48
CA TRP A 47 13.10 7.62 12.13
C TRP A 47 14.06 6.97 13.12
N LYS A 48 13.65 5.85 13.71
CA LYS A 48 14.48 5.04 14.60
C LYS A 48 14.83 3.74 13.90
N VAL A 49 16.13 3.51 13.68
CA VAL A 49 16.62 2.24 13.12
C VAL A 49 16.22 1.10 14.08
N VAL A 50 15.59 0.07 13.51
CA VAL A 50 15.15 -1.13 14.20
C VAL A 50 16.18 -2.24 14.00
N THR A 51 16.66 -2.41 12.77
CA THR A 51 17.67 -3.41 12.42
C THR A 51 18.32 -3.07 11.09
N VAL A 52 19.53 -3.56 10.89
CA VAL A 52 20.21 -3.62 9.60
C VAL A 52 20.53 -5.10 9.39
N ASN A 53 20.04 -5.70 8.30
CA ASN A 53 20.31 -7.12 8.03
C ASN A 53 21.72 -7.32 7.42
N SER A 54 22.18 -8.56 7.34
CA SER A 54 23.49 -8.92 6.76
C SER A 54 23.66 -8.49 5.31
N ASP A 55 22.54 -8.24 4.64
CA ASP A 55 22.41 -7.87 3.24
C ASP A 55 22.42 -6.35 3.01
N GLY A 56 22.53 -5.55 4.08
CA GLY A 56 22.62 -4.09 4.02
C GLY A 56 21.26 -3.39 3.90
N VAL A 57 20.14 -4.10 4.11
CA VAL A 57 18.81 -3.49 4.22
C VAL A 57 18.67 -2.88 5.61
N GLU A 58 18.49 -1.56 5.65
CA GLU A 58 18.13 -0.86 6.87
C GLU A 58 16.62 -0.86 7.03
N ILE A 59 16.13 -1.29 8.20
CA ILE A 59 14.73 -1.14 8.59
C ILE A 59 14.65 -0.12 9.72
N SER A 60 13.85 0.93 9.52
CA SER A 60 13.56 1.95 10.51
C SER A 60 12.05 2.12 10.72
N LYS A 61 11.68 2.74 11.83
CA LYS A 61 10.28 3.08 12.15
C LYS A 61 10.16 4.48 12.70
N ARG A 62 9.04 5.13 12.39
CA ARG A 62 8.64 6.43 12.92
C ARG A 62 7.28 6.32 13.57
N ARG A 63 7.04 7.06 14.65
CA ARG A 63 5.70 7.17 15.23
C ARG A 63 4.91 8.18 14.41
N SER A 64 3.75 7.78 13.89
CA SER A 64 2.84 8.65 13.12
C SER A 64 1.44 8.53 13.72
N GLY A 65 1.14 9.44 14.66
CA GLY A 65 -0.09 9.39 15.46
C GLY A 65 -0.22 8.09 16.29
N PRO A 66 -1.33 7.34 16.17
CA PRO A 66 -1.56 6.10 16.93
C PRO A 66 -0.83 4.89 16.36
N LEU A 67 -0.32 4.98 15.12
CA LEU A 67 0.30 3.87 14.40
C LEU A 67 1.80 4.16 14.16
N HIS A 68 2.51 3.12 13.76
CA HIS A 68 3.89 3.23 13.32
C HIS A 68 3.95 3.18 11.80
N THR A 69 4.76 4.07 11.22
CA THR A 69 5.22 3.98 9.84
C THR A 69 6.55 3.24 9.85
N PHE A 70 6.70 2.28 8.94
CA PHE A 70 7.93 1.53 8.74
C PHE A 70 8.55 1.93 7.41
N ARG A 71 9.88 1.91 7.38
CA ARG A 71 10.68 2.18 6.20
C ARG A 71 11.75 1.09 6.09
N SER A 72 11.92 0.52 4.92
CA SER A 72 13.15 -0.18 4.56
C SER A 72 13.89 0.59 3.49
N ARG A 73 15.19 0.74 3.64
CA ARG A 73 16.07 1.40 2.67
C ARG A 73 17.18 0.44 2.28
N TRP A 74 17.45 0.34 0.99
CA TRP A 74 18.41 -0.61 0.47
C TRP A 74 19.13 -0.07 -0.77
N LEU A 75 20.44 -0.32 -0.84
CA LEU A 75 21.27 -0.06 -2.01
C LEU A 75 21.35 -1.33 -2.87
N LEU A 76 20.74 -1.26 -4.04
CA LEU A 76 20.76 -2.28 -5.08
C LEU A 76 21.87 -1.99 -6.08
N LYS A 77 22.93 -2.79 -6.06
CA LYS A 77 24.08 -2.63 -6.96
C LYS A 77 23.80 -3.23 -8.33
N SER A 78 24.24 -2.54 -9.39
CA SER A 78 24.15 -3.01 -10.78
C SER A 78 22.72 -3.35 -11.22
N LEU A 79 21.75 -2.56 -10.75
CA LEU A 79 20.35 -2.66 -11.10
C LEU A 79 19.75 -1.27 -11.28
N SER A 80 19.15 -1.03 -12.44
CA SER A 80 18.51 0.25 -12.74
C SER A 80 17.15 0.41 -12.02
N PRO A 81 16.73 1.66 -11.75
CA PRO A 81 15.40 1.94 -11.21
C PRO A 81 14.25 1.31 -12.00
N HIS A 82 14.34 1.33 -13.34
CA HIS A 82 13.30 0.78 -14.21
C HIS A 82 13.20 -0.74 -14.09
N GLN A 83 14.32 -1.46 -14.08
CA GLN A 83 14.30 -2.92 -13.89
C GLN A 83 13.64 -3.28 -12.56
N PHE A 84 13.98 -2.57 -11.49
CA PHE A 84 13.35 -2.79 -10.18
C PHE A 84 11.83 -2.56 -10.24
N ILE A 85 11.39 -1.41 -10.76
CA ILE A 85 9.96 -1.07 -10.81
C ILE A 85 9.17 -2.04 -11.69
N THR A 86 9.72 -2.52 -12.80
CA THR A 86 9.07 -3.52 -13.64
C THR A 86 8.72 -4.78 -12.84
N VAL A 87 9.65 -5.29 -12.04
CA VAL A 87 9.41 -6.48 -11.20
C VAL A 87 8.49 -6.14 -10.01
N ALA A 88 8.69 -4.99 -9.37
CA ALA A 88 7.92 -4.60 -8.19
C ALA A 88 6.46 -4.27 -8.48
N THR A 89 6.13 -3.84 -9.70
CA THR A 89 4.77 -3.43 -10.09
C THR A 89 4.05 -4.43 -10.99
N ALA A 90 4.76 -5.47 -11.45
CA ALA A 90 4.13 -6.59 -12.14
C ALA A 90 3.18 -7.31 -11.18
N ILE A 91 1.87 -7.10 -11.38
CA ILE A 91 0.79 -7.69 -10.57
C ILE A 91 0.91 -9.22 -10.47
N ASP A 92 1.35 -9.88 -11.56
CA ASP A 92 1.58 -11.32 -11.58
C ASP A 92 2.86 -11.73 -10.82
N ALA A 93 3.86 -10.85 -10.76
CA ALA A 93 5.05 -11.04 -9.93
C ALA A 93 4.79 -10.75 -8.45
N ALA A 94 3.77 -9.94 -8.12
CA ALA A 94 3.42 -9.61 -6.74
C ALA A 94 3.16 -10.84 -5.86
N LYS A 95 2.54 -11.87 -6.43
CA LYS A 95 2.33 -13.16 -5.74
C LYS A 95 3.62 -13.93 -5.47
N GLN A 96 4.67 -13.70 -6.27
CA GLN A 96 5.94 -14.40 -6.14
C GLN A 96 6.75 -13.88 -4.96
N TRP A 97 6.70 -12.56 -4.69
CA TRP A 97 7.40 -11.96 -3.57
C TRP A 97 6.54 -11.75 -2.33
N ASP A 98 5.22 -11.63 -2.47
CA ASP A 98 4.26 -11.63 -1.36
C ASP A 98 3.34 -12.87 -1.41
N PRO A 99 3.73 -13.98 -0.77
CA PRO A 99 2.93 -15.20 -0.76
C PRO A 99 1.61 -15.04 0.02
N ASP A 100 1.47 -13.99 0.83
CA ASP A 100 0.22 -13.70 1.53
C ASP A 100 -0.81 -13.06 0.57
N LEU A 101 -0.38 -12.42 -0.52
CA LEU A 101 -1.23 -11.81 -1.55
C LEU A 101 -1.78 -12.89 -2.51
N VAL A 102 -3.08 -13.15 -2.44
CA VAL A 102 -3.74 -14.18 -3.26
C VAL A 102 -4.45 -13.62 -4.49
N GLU A 103 -4.79 -12.33 -4.48
CA GLU A 103 -5.38 -11.63 -5.62
C GLU A 103 -4.93 -10.17 -5.63
N ALA A 104 -4.51 -9.69 -6.80
CA ALA A 104 -4.44 -8.28 -7.12
C ALA A 104 -5.27 -8.09 -8.39
N ARG A 105 -6.45 -7.47 -8.23
CA ARG A 105 -7.47 -7.33 -9.27
C ARG A 105 -7.64 -5.87 -9.61
N TYR A 106 -7.36 -5.52 -10.86
CA TYR A 106 -7.68 -4.21 -11.40
C TYR A 106 -9.19 -3.92 -11.29
N ILE A 107 -9.53 -2.69 -10.87
CA ILE A 107 -10.92 -2.21 -10.84
C ILE A 107 -11.16 -1.21 -11.97
N LYS A 108 -10.34 -0.15 -12.04
CA LYS A 108 -10.56 0.97 -12.95
C LYS A 108 -9.35 1.91 -13.06
N ASP A 109 -9.14 2.50 -14.23
CA ASP A 109 -8.24 3.64 -14.45
C ASP A 109 -8.93 4.96 -14.10
N VAL A 110 -8.20 5.81 -13.39
CA VAL A 110 -8.56 7.20 -13.12
C VAL A 110 -7.86 8.10 -14.13
N GLU A 111 -6.56 7.86 -14.35
CA GLU A 111 -5.66 8.50 -15.32
C GLU A 111 -4.60 7.47 -15.77
N ASP A 112 -3.80 7.79 -16.78
CA ASP A 112 -2.81 6.86 -17.38
C ASP A 112 -1.81 6.31 -16.36
N ASN A 113 -1.50 7.08 -15.31
CA ASN A 113 -0.58 6.71 -14.26
C ASN A 113 -1.24 6.49 -12.90
N LEU A 114 -2.58 6.45 -12.86
CA LEU A 114 -3.37 6.38 -11.64
C LEU A 114 -4.53 5.41 -11.80
N SER A 115 -4.45 4.29 -11.09
CA SER A 115 -5.46 3.22 -11.16
C SER A 115 -6.01 2.86 -9.78
N ILE A 116 -7.16 2.20 -9.76
CA ILE A 116 -7.77 1.63 -8.56
C ILE A 116 -7.70 0.11 -8.67
N ILE A 117 -7.15 -0.53 -7.64
CA ILE A 117 -6.94 -1.97 -7.58
C ILE A 117 -7.48 -2.54 -6.26
N ARG A 118 -7.90 -3.80 -6.31
CA ARG A 118 -8.24 -4.62 -5.14
C ARG A 118 -7.07 -5.53 -4.83
N LEU A 119 -6.59 -5.48 -3.59
CA LEU A 119 -5.65 -6.45 -3.05
C LEU A 119 -6.39 -7.38 -2.08
N ARG A 120 -6.21 -8.69 -2.21
CA ARG A 120 -6.78 -9.70 -1.30
C ARG A 120 -5.69 -10.60 -0.77
N PHE A 121 -5.73 -10.81 0.53
CA PHE A 121 -4.83 -11.68 1.26
C PHE A 121 -5.58 -12.95 1.71
N GLY A 122 -4.87 -14.08 1.64
CA GLY A 122 -5.45 -15.41 1.80
C GLY A 122 -5.77 -15.81 3.24
N ASP A 123 -6.46 -16.94 3.39
CA ASP A 123 -6.82 -17.48 4.70
C ASP A 123 -5.61 -18.07 5.45
N ASN A 124 -4.61 -18.50 4.69
CA ASN A 124 -3.33 -18.97 5.20
C ASN A 124 -2.36 -17.82 5.50
N SER A 125 -2.75 -16.57 5.24
CA SER A 125 -1.90 -15.43 5.54
C SER A 125 -1.70 -15.26 7.04
N LYS A 126 -0.63 -14.54 7.39
CA LYS A 126 -0.34 -14.16 8.79
C LYS A 126 -1.60 -13.57 9.46
N PRO A 127 -1.77 -13.67 10.79
CA PRO A 127 -2.98 -13.19 11.49
C PRO A 127 -3.38 -11.74 11.19
N LEU A 128 -2.41 -10.89 10.80
CA LEU A 128 -2.64 -9.49 10.41
C LEU A 128 -3.24 -9.32 9.01
N PHE A 129 -3.08 -10.28 8.11
CA PHE A 129 -3.53 -10.22 6.72
C PHE A 129 -4.61 -11.25 6.39
N ARG A 130 -4.82 -12.22 7.29
CA ARG A 130 -5.83 -13.27 7.12
C ARG A 130 -7.19 -12.68 6.74
N ASN A 131 -7.71 -13.14 5.59
CA ASN A 131 -9.01 -12.79 5.03
C ASN A 131 -9.20 -11.29 4.82
N ARG A 132 -8.13 -10.54 4.50
CA ARG A 132 -8.22 -9.09 4.30
C ARG A 132 -8.28 -8.71 2.84
N GLU A 133 -9.03 -7.65 2.58
CA GLU A 133 -8.97 -6.93 1.33
C GLU A 133 -8.67 -5.45 1.55
N PHE A 134 -8.06 -4.85 0.54
CA PHE A 134 -7.81 -3.42 0.44
C PHE A 134 -8.28 -2.95 -0.93
N ILE A 135 -9.05 -1.86 -0.96
CA ILE A 135 -9.38 -1.15 -2.19
C ILE A 135 -8.50 0.09 -2.20
N VAL A 136 -7.48 0.09 -3.04
CA VAL A 136 -6.42 1.10 -3.04
C VAL A 136 -6.36 1.80 -4.37
N TYR A 137 -5.92 3.05 -4.37
CA TYR A 137 -5.34 3.64 -5.57
C TYR A 137 -3.87 3.24 -5.65
N GLU A 138 -3.35 3.21 -6.87
CA GLU A 138 -1.93 3.11 -7.18
C GLU A 138 -1.58 4.22 -8.17
N ARG A 139 -0.63 5.08 -7.80
CA ARG A 139 -0.06 6.11 -8.67
C ARG A 139 1.39 5.82 -8.98
N ARG A 140 1.78 5.95 -10.24
CA ARG A 140 3.17 5.81 -10.70
C ARG A 140 3.65 7.16 -11.23
N GLU A 141 4.74 7.68 -10.70
CA GLU A 141 5.24 9.00 -11.07
C GLU A 141 6.75 8.94 -11.26
N THR A 142 7.26 9.63 -12.28
CA THR A 142 8.69 9.83 -12.50
C THR A 142 9.01 11.29 -12.24
N MET A 143 9.84 11.55 -11.24
CA MET A 143 10.29 12.91 -10.91
C MET A 143 11.27 13.44 -11.96
N GLU A 144 11.49 14.77 -11.96
CA GLU A 144 12.39 15.44 -12.91
C GLU A 144 13.84 14.91 -12.84
N ASP A 145 14.29 14.48 -11.66
CA ASP A 145 15.61 13.89 -11.44
C ASP A 145 15.71 12.40 -11.84
N GLY A 146 14.61 11.82 -12.35
CA GLY A 146 14.52 10.41 -12.72
C GLY A 146 14.17 9.46 -11.57
N THR A 147 13.88 9.99 -10.37
CA THR A 147 13.36 9.19 -9.25
C THR A 147 11.99 8.62 -9.60
N LEU A 148 11.82 7.31 -9.44
CA LEU A 148 10.53 6.64 -9.64
C LEU A 148 9.79 6.50 -8.31
N VAL A 149 8.52 6.87 -8.30
CA VAL A 149 7.65 6.73 -7.12
C VAL A 149 6.42 5.94 -7.47
N VAL A 150 6.09 4.96 -6.64
CA VAL A 150 4.82 4.22 -6.71
C VAL A 150 4.11 4.40 -5.39
N ALA A 151 3.01 5.15 -5.41
CA ALA A 151 2.22 5.49 -4.23
C ALA A 151 0.93 4.68 -4.16
N VAL A 152 0.67 4.05 -3.02
CA VAL A 152 -0.47 3.15 -2.80
C VAL A 152 -1.15 3.47 -1.47
N ALA A 153 -2.44 3.79 -1.49
CA ALA A 153 -3.22 3.91 -0.26
C ALA A 153 -4.69 3.55 -0.47
N SER A 154 -5.36 3.19 0.62
CA SER A 154 -6.77 2.82 0.60
C SER A 154 -7.68 4.00 0.30
N LEU A 155 -8.72 3.74 -0.49
CA LEU A 155 -9.82 4.67 -0.64
C LEU A 155 -10.63 4.74 0.67
N PRO A 156 -11.27 5.89 0.96
CA PRO A 156 -12.23 6.03 2.04
C PRO A 156 -13.30 4.94 1.97
N LYS A 157 -13.78 4.50 3.14
CA LYS A 157 -14.69 3.36 3.29
C LYS A 157 -15.91 3.48 2.38
N GLU A 158 -16.47 4.68 2.27
CA GLU A 158 -17.66 4.99 1.48
C GLU A 158 -17.36 4.88 -0.01
N ILE A 159 -16.26 5.49 -0.49
CA ILE A 159 -15.78 5.39 -1.88
C ILE A 159 -15.51 3.92 -2.24
N ALA A 160 -14.76 3.23 -1.39
CA ALA A 160 -14.44 1.82 -1.59
C ALA A 160 -15.71 0.94 -1.64
N ALA A 161 -16.72 1.23 -0.83
CA ALA A 161 -17.98 0.48 -0.84
C ALA A 161 -18.84 0.76 -2.09
N GLY A 162 -18.80 1.99 -2.62
CA GLY A 162 -19.46 2.34 -3.88
C GLY A 162 -18.83 1.67 -5.10
N LEU A 163 -17.51 1.50 -5.12
CA LEU A 163 -16.78 0.85 -6.22
C LEU A 163 -16.75 -0.67 -6.09
N HIS A 164 -16.57 -1.18 -4.88
CA HIS A 164 -16.51 -2.61 -4.58
C HIS A 164 -17.20 -2.89 -3.24
N PRO A 165 -18.48 -3.29 -3.23
CA PRO A 165 -19.18 -3.65 -2.01
C PRO A 165 -18.43 -4.75 -1.23
N LYS A 166 -18.43 -4.64 0.10
CA LYS A 166 -17.73 -5.61 0.96
C LYS A 166 -18.38 -6.99 0.86
N GLN A 167 -17.58 -7.99 0.56
CA GLN A 167 -18.01 -9.39 0.50
C GLN A 167 -18.12 -9.99 1.91
N ASN A 168 -19.01 -10.97 2.08
CA ASN A 168 -19.13 -11.74 3.33
C ASN A 168 -17.81 -12.46 3.64
N ASN A 169 -17.46 -12.58 4.92
CA ASN A 169 -16.24 -13.25 5.42
C ASN A 169 -14.89 -12.63 5.02
N VAL A 170 -14.90 -11.43 4.42
CA VAL A 170 -13.69 -10.64 4.15
C VAL A 170 -13.64 -9.44 5.10
N ILE A 171 -12.47 -9.10 5.63
CA ILE A 171 -12.25 -7.91 6.45
C ILE A 171 -11.61 -6.82 5.56
N ARG A 172 -12.28 -5.67 5.41
CA ARG A 172 -11.68 -4.54 4.70
C ARG A 172 -10.69 -3.83 5.62
N GLY A 173 -9.40 -3.94 5.30
CA GLY A 173 -8.34 -3.22 6.01
C GLY A 173 -8.21 -1.78 5.53
N LEU A 174 -7.37 -1.01 6.23
CA LEU A 174 -7.06 0.38 5.87
C LEU A 174 -5.55 0.55 5.75
N LEU A 175 -5.08 0.67 4.51
CA LEU A 175 -3.70 1.04 4.19
C LEU A 175 -3.61 2.56 4.13
N LEU A 176 -2.96 3.18 5.11
CA LEU A 176 -2.86 4.64 5.19
C LEU A 176 -1.90 5.19 4.15
N GLN A 177 -0.76 4.50 3.98
CA GLN A 177 0.19 4.77 2.92
C GLN A 177 1.08 3.54 2.72
N SER A 178 1.48 3.30 1.49
CA SER A 178 2.56 2.41 1.14
C SER A 178 3.15 2.84 -0.19
N GLY A 179 4.40 2.49 -0.43
CA GLY A 179 4.97 2.77 -1.74
C GLY A 179 6.46 2.60 -1.82
N TRP A 180 6.93 2.70 -3.06
CA TRP A 180 8.33 2.62 -3.44
C TRP A 180 8.81 4.03 -3.82
N VAL A 181 10.00 4.39 -3.37
CA VAL A 181 10.81 5.48 -3.92
C VAL A 181 12.11 4.87 -4.39
N VAL A 182 12.42 5.01 -5.68
CA VAL A 182 13.57 4.39 -6.32
C VAL A 182 14.45 5.47 -6.92
N GLU A 183 15.50 5.80 -6.19
CA GLU A 183 16.46 6.85 -6.52
C GLU A 183 17.59 6.25 -7.35
N LYS A 184 17.93 6.89 -8.47
CA LYS A 184 19.03 6.44 -9.32
C LYS A 184 20.38 6.76 -8.66
N LEU A 185 21.31 5.81 -8.72
CA LEU A 185 22.70 6.01 -8.32
C LEU A 185 23.63 5.33 -9.33
N ASP A 186 24.11 6.06 -10.33
CA ASP A 186 24.94 5.52 -11.42
C ASP A 186 24.29 4.30 -12.14
N ASP A 187 24.91 3.12 -12.01
CA ASP A 187 24.43 1.81 -12.52
C ASP A 187 23.54 1.06 -11.51
N SER A 188 23.28 1.69 -10.36
CA SER A 188 22.67 1.14 -9.17
C SER A 188 21.43 1.98 -8.80
N CYS A 189 20.67 1.53 -7.79
CA CYS A 189 19.57 2.32 -7.25
C CYS A 189 19.45 2.18 -5.73
N VAL A 190 18.93 3.23 -5.09
CA VAL A 190 18.48 3.16 -3.70
C VAL A 190 16.97 2.98 -3.71
N VAL A 191 16.51 1.88 -3.14
CA VAL A 191 15.09 1.60 -2.97
C VAL A 191 14.69 1.89 -1.54
N THR A 192 13.72 2.77 -1.39
CA THR A 192 13.02 3.00 -0.13
C THR A 192 11.59 2.46 -0.26
N TYR A 193 11.22 1.53 0.61
CA TYR A 193 9.84 1.08 0.77
C TYR A 193 9.28 1.62 2.06
N VAL A 194 8.10 2.23 2.00
CA VAL A 194 7.40 2.77 3.15
C VAL A 194 6.06 2.07 3.29
N ILE A 195 5.65 1.81 4.52
CA ILE A 195 4.31 1.30 4.81
C ILE A 195 3.80 1.80 6.15
N GLN A 196 2.53 2.19 6.15
CA GLN A 196 1.72 2.45 7.33
C GLN A 196 0.36 1.82 7.13
N LEU A 197 0.11 0.78 7.92
CA LEU A 197 -1.10 -0.02 7.85
C LEU A 197 -1.87 0.11 9.16
N ASP A 198 -3.17 0.40 9.06
CA ASP A 198 -4.10 0.14 10.16
C ASP A 198 -4.63 -1.28 10.00
N PRO A 199 -4.30 -2.17 10.95
CA PRO A 199 -4.76 -3.52 10.89
C PRO A 199 -6.20 -3.70 11.36
N ALA A 200 -7.08 -2.69 11.38
CA ALA A 200 -8.55 -2.80 11.50
C ALA A 200 -9.03 -4.12 12.16
N GLY A 201 -9.00 -4.19 13.50
CA GLY A 201 -9.41 -5.40 14.24
C GLY A 201 -8.98 -5.41 15.72
N TRP A 202 -9.40 -6.45 16.44
CA TRP A 202 -9.06 -6.71 17.85
C TRP A 202 -7.67 -7.36 17.96
N LEU A 203 -6.62 -6.67 17.48
CA LEU A 203 -5.25 -7.14 17.65
C LEU A 203 -4.57 -6.38 18.78
N PRO A 204 -4.06 -7.08 19.82
CA PRO A 204 -3.34 -6.44 20.90
C PRO A 204 -2.13 -5.65 20.37
N LYS A 205 -1.90 -4.44 20.92
CA LYS A 205 -0.85 -3.50 20.47
C LYS A 205 0.56 -4.11 20.39
N PHE A 206 0.87 -5.11 21.23
CA PHE A 206 2.16 -5.79 21.20
C PHE A 206 2.37 -6.68 19.96
N PHE A 207 1.30 -7.26 19.41
CA PHE A 207 1.36 -8.04 18.16
C PHE A 207 1.53 -7.13 16.94
N VAL A 208 0.87 -5.98 16.91
CA VAL A 208 1.02 -4.99 15.83
C VAL A 208 2.48 -4.56 15.70
N ASN A 209 3.15 -4.29 16.83
CA ASN A 209 4.55 -3.87 16.84
C ASN A 209 5.55 -4.95 16.42
N ARG A 210 5.23 -6.24 16.61
CA ARG A 210 6.10 -7.38 16.24
C ARG A 210 5.85 -7.90 14.83
N ILE A 211 4.68 -7.61 14.25
CA ILE A 211 4.30 -8.07 12.90
C ILE A 211 4.72 -7.05 11.82
N ASN A 212 4.86 -5.77 12.16
CA ASN A 212 5.15 -4.75 11.16
C ASN A 212 6.58 -4.76 10.60
N THR A 213 7.57 -5.32 11.29
CA THR A 213 8.92 -5.53 10.69
C THR A 213 8.87 -6.51 9.53
N LYS A 214 7.96 -7.50 9.56
CA LYS A 214 7.82 -8.47 8.46
C LYS A 214 7.19 -7.90 7.20
N LEU A 215 6.48 -6.76 7.31
CA LEU A 215 5.88 -6.09 6.16
C LEU A 215 6.93 -5.50 5.23
N VAL A 216 8.00 -4.96 5.81
CA VAL A 216 9.11 -4.40 5.03
C VAL A 216 10.13 -5.47 4.61
N MET A 217 10.09 -6.68 5.18
CA MET A 217 10.94 -7.80 4.72
C MET A 217 10.47 -8.41 3.39
N ILE A 218 9.32 -7.99 2.85
CA ILE A 218 8.93 -8.29 1.48
C ILE A 218 10.05 -7.92 0.48
N ILE A 219 10.83 -6.89 0.82
CA ILE A 219 11.97 -6.45 0.02
C ILE A 219 13.05 -7.53 -0.17
N ASP A 220 13.24 -8.45 0.79
CA ASP A 220 14.22 -9.54 0.67
C ASP A 220 13.77 -10.59 -0.35
N ASN A 221 12.46 -10.79 -0.50
CA ASN A 221 11.92 -11.69 -1.53
C ASN A 221 12.01 -11.04 -2.92
N LEU A 222 11.64 -9.75 -3.01
CA LEU A 222 11.76 -8.94 -4.22
C LEU A 222 13.20 -8.92 -4.76
N ARG A 223 14.17 -8.69 -3.87
CA ARG A 223 15.59 -8.82 -4.20
C ARG A 223 15.91 -10.12 -4.92
N LYS A 224 15.48 -11.25 -4.33
CA LYS A 224 15.87 -12.57 -4.83
C LYS A 224 15.29 -12.81 -6.22
N LEU A 225 14.07 -12.37 -6.45
CA LEU A 225 13.44 -12.41 -7.78
C LEU A 225 14.19 -11.53 -8.77
N VAL A 226 14.44 -10.27 -8.40
CA VAL A 226 15.16 -9.33 -9.25
C VAL A 226 16.57 -9.82 -9.60
N ALA A 227 17.29 -10.43 -8.65
CA ALA A 227 18.61 -11.01 -8.89
C ALA A 227 18.57 -12.32 -9.71
N THR A 228 17.40 -12.93 -9.87
CA THR A 228 17.20 -14.13 -10.70
C THR A 228 16.70 -13.76 -12.11
N GLU A 229 16.00 -12.64 -12.24
CA GLU A 229 15.45 -12.14 -13.52
C GLU A 229 16.35 -11.12 -14.24
N ALA A 230 17.38 -10.60 -13.56
CA ALA A 230 18.43 -9.75 -14.14
C ALA A 230 19.59 -10.58 -14.72
#